data_AF-A0A940ZR23-F1
#
_entry.id   AF-A0A940ZR23-F1
#
_cell.length_a   1.000
_cell.length_b   1.000
_cell.length_c   1.000
_cell.angle_alpha   90.00
_cell.angle_beta   90.00
_cell.angle_gamma   90.00
#
_symmetry.space_group_name_H-M   'P 1'
#
loop_
_entity.id
_entity.type
_entity.pdbx_description
1 polymer ?
#
loop_
_entity_poly.entity_id
_entity_poly.type
_entity_poly.pdbx_seq_one_letter_code
_entity_poly.pdbx_strand_id
1 'polypeptide(L)'
;MKMKYFCKCLITLGLLLFITLLIPMTSYSTATAQAASIDKEKTDSYRLNLKSITLVKGKSFALKVYNASENAKITFKSEDTEVASVSDDGTITANKVGATVVTVTIKEGSDRTPITCDVTVGPAAISVKWTKERVFVGLNNDDVLKVIMKPDNTTEVARFSSYDSSIAAVSAGGRISAKKIGMTYLFAEIDASNMDGSRKFAVCNVFVTSSKDASQLEEYFSKHSELNRISSYELNKALGDFFNGGDAEAAVTADDATDSALVKALDNYLEDEFKLSEIRAKIKAELDALTKSNNTETNSVPAAK
;
A
#
# COMPACT_ATOMS: atom_id res chain seq x y z
N MET A 1 -56.52 3.38 0.28
CA MET A 1 -57.03 2.09 0.79
C MET A 1 -56.55 0.99 -0.17
N LYS A 2 -55.79 0.01 0.35
CA LYS A 2 -55.45 -1.36 -0.13
C LYS A 2 -55.78 -1.71 -1.61
N MET A 3 -54.94 -2.36 -2.42
CA MET A 3 -54.16 -3.57 -2.10
C MET A 3 -53.17 -3.91 -3.25
N LYS A 4 -52.02 -4.46 -2.85
CA LYS A 4 -51.02 -5.17 -3.69
C LYS A 4 -51.57 -6.56 -4.13
N TYR A 5 -50.77 -7.24 -4.96
CA TYR A 5 -50.76 -8.69 -5.28
C TYR A 5 -51.54 -9.12 -6.54
N PHE A 6 -50.85 -9.27 -7.69
CA PHE A 6 -51.01 -10.45 -8.57
C PHE A 6 -50.01 -10.61 -9.75
N CYS A 7 -48.98 -9.77 -9.93
CA CYS A 7 -48.09 -9.88 -11.11
C CYS A 7 -46.72 -10.52 -10.83
N LYS A 8 -46.70 -11.71 -10.23
CA LYS A 8 -45.50 -12.57 -10.17
C LYS A 8 -45.93 -14.04 -10.33
N CYS A 9 -46.07 -14.51 -11.57
CA CYS A 9 -46.03 -15.97 -11.83
C CYS A 9 -45.85 -16.42 -13.29
N LEU A 10 -45.50 -15.56 -14.25
CA LEU A 10 -45.58 -15.93 -15.66
C LEU A 10 -44.33 -15.68 -16.51
N ILE A 11 -43.12 -15.85 -15.96
CA ILE A 11 -41.87 -15.88 -16.79
C ILE A 11 -40.83 -16.89 -16.24
N THR A 12 -41.27 -17.98 -15.61
CA THR A 12 -40.38 -19.07 -15.16
C THR A 12 -40.62 -20.39 -15.90
N LEU A 13 -41.07 -20.32 -17.15
CA LEU A 13 -41.29 -21.49 -18.00
C LEU A 13 -40.73 -21.25 -19.41
N GLY A 14 -39.44 -20.96 -19.49
CA GLY A 14 -38.73 -20.65 -20.74
C GLY A 14 -37.26 -21.06 -20.70
N LEU A 15 -36.92 -22.10 -19.94
CA LEU A 15 -35.56 -22.63 -19.88
C LEU A 15 -35.61 -24.15 -19.77
N LEU A 16 -36.04 -24.83 -20.83
CA LEU A 16 -35.70 -26.23 -21.06
C LEU A 16 -35.88 -26.53 -22.56
N LEU A 17 -34.86 -27.19 -23.13
CA LEU A 17 -34.84 -27.91 -24.43
C LEU A 17 -34.51 -27.12 -25.71
N PHE A 18 -33.21 -26.98 -25.98
CA PHE A 18 -32.57 -27.24 -27.27
C PHE A 18 -31.11 -27.69 -26.96
N ILE A 19 -30.82 -28.99 -26.79
CA ILE A 19 -30.44 -29.96 -27.85
C ILE A 19 -29.19 -29.46 -28.60
N THR A 20 -27.99 -29.70 -28.07
CA THR A 20 -27.06 -30.84 -28.26
C THR A 20 -25.98 -30.62 -29.33
N LEU A 21 -24.75 -31.00 -28.94
CA LEU A 21 -23.66 -31.61 -29.72
C LEU A 21 -22.62 -30.68 -30.39
N LEU A 22 -21.42 -30.58 -29.79
CA LEU A 22 -20.11 -30.81 -30.43
C LEU A 22 -18.94 -30.62 -29.44
N ILE A 23 -18.51 -31.76 -28.87
CA ILE A 23 -17.16 -32.23 -28.42
C ILE A 23 -16.08 -31.19 -28.08
N PRO A 24 -15.33 -31.40 -26.97
CA PRO A 24 -13.88 -31.53 -27.16
C PRO A 24 -13.32 -32.86 -26.65
N MET A 25 -12.42 -33.39 -27.49
CA MET A 25 -11.56 -34.53 -27.26
C MET A 25 -10.75 -34.35 -25.98
N THR A 26 -10.74 -35.40 -25.19
CA THR A 26 -9.86 -35.58 -24.04
C THR A 26 -8.40 -35.56 -24.49
N SER A 27 -7.64 -34.54 -24.10
CA SER A 27 -6.21 -34.70 -23.86
C SER A 27 -6.04 -34.92 -22.35
N TYR A 28 -5.78 -36.17 -22.01
CA TYR A 28 -5.33 -36.57 -20.69
C TYR A 28 -3.94 -35.96 -20.46
N SER A 29 -3.85 -34.89 -19.68
CA SER A 29 -2.66 -34.68 -18.88
C SER A 29 -2.84 -35.51 -17.61
N THR A 30 -2.25 -36.71 -17.60
CA THR A 30 -1.95 -37.39 -16.34
C THR A 30 -0.91 -36.55 -15.61
N ALA A 31 -1.37 -35.60 -14.80
CA ALA A 31 -0.60 -35.25 -13.61
C ALA A 31 -0.80 -36.43 -12.66
N THR A 32 0.10 -37.42 -12.76
CA THR A 32 0.32 -38.33 -11.64
C THR A 32 0.75 -37.45 -10.48
N ALA A 33 -0.21 -37.03 -9.66
CA ALA A 33 0.09 -36.60 -8.31
C ALA A 33 0.67 -37.84 -7.64
N GLN A 34 2.00 -37.90 -7.57
CA GLN A 34 2.62 -38.73 -6.56
C GLN A 34 2.15 -38.12 -5.24
N ALA A 35 1.21 -38.80 -4.58
CA ALA A 35 1.06 -38.64 -3.16
C ALA A 35 2.44 -39.02 -2.59
N ALA A 36 3.27 -38.00 -2.34
CA ALA A 36 4.27 -38.14 -1.31
C ALA A 36 3.48 -38.68 -0.12
N SER A 37 3.84 -39.88 0.33
CA SER A 37 3.32 -40.46 1.55
C SER A 37 3.34 -39.34 2.57
N ILE A 38 2.14 -38.86 2.90
CA ILE A 38 1.94 -38.06 4.08
C ILE A 38 2.30 -39.03 5.19
N ASP A 39 3.57 -39.01 5.59
CA ASP A 39 3.89 -39.26 6.98
C ASP A 39 2.95 -38.33 7.71
N LYS A 40 1.94 -38.97 8.29
CA LYS A 40 0.92 -38.39 9.12
C LYS A 40 1.70 -37.86 10.31
N GLU A 41 2.30 -36.68 10.15
CA GLU A 41 3.09 -36.05 11.17
C GLU A 41 2.12 -35.80 12.30
N LYS A 42 2.33 -36.60 13.34
CA LYS A 42 1.54 -36.75 14.54
C LYS A 42 0.98 -35.38 14.97
N THR A 43 -0.31 -35.19 14.76
CA THR A 43 -1.03 -33.93 15.01
C THR A 43 -1.34 -33.73 16.50
N ASP A 44 -0.66 -34.49 17.38
CA ASP A 44 -0.84 -34.53 18.83
C ASP A 44 0.22 -33.71 19.58
N SER A 45 1.07 -32.94 18.89
CA SER A 45 2.03 -32.06 19.57
C SER A 45 1.38 -30.74 20.01
N TYR A 46 1.73 -30.26 21.21
CA TYR A 46 1.29 -28.94 21.68
C TYR A 46 1.78 -27.85 20.71
N ARG A 47 0.92 -26.87 20.42
CA ARG A 47 1.26 -25.78 19.49
C ARG A 47 0.76 -24.44 20.02
N LEU A 48 1.49 -23.38 19.69
CA LEU A 48 1.07 -22.00 19.94
C LEU A 48 0.33 -21.44 18.73
N ASN A 49 -0.53 -20.43 18.94
CA ASN A 49 -1.09 -19.65 17.83
C ASN A 49 -0.01 -18.96 17.01
N LEU A 50 1.08 -18.51 17.66
CA LEU A 50 2.28 -17.97 17.01
C LEU A 50 3.53 -18.41 17.78
N LYS A 51 4.59 -18.75 17.04
CA LYS A 51 5.92 -19.06 17.62
C LYS A 51 6.84 -17.82 17.67
N SER A 52 6.48 -16.77 16.95
CA SER A 52 7.18 -15.49 16.96
C SER A 52 6.15 -14.38 16.82
N ILE A 53 6.28 -13.34 17.65
CA ILE A 53 5.42 -12.16 17.62
C ILE A 53 6.27 -10.90 17.64
N THR A 54 5.78 -9.88 16.95
CA THR A 54 6.38 -8.56 16.89
C THR A 54 5.33 -7.55 17.34
N LEU A 55 5.65 -6.76 18.37
CA LEU A 55 4.73 -5.82 19.00
C LEU A 55 5.31 -4.42 19.05
N VAL A 56 4.42 -3.43 18.97
CA VAL A 56 4.75 -2.05 19.30
C VAL A 56 4.70 -1.91 20.83
N LYS A 57 5.66 -1.18 21.41
CA LYS A 57 5.69 -0.87 22.85
C LYS A 57 4.30 -0.39 23.33
N GLY A 58 3.83 -0.96 24.44
CA GLY A 58 2.54 -0.68 25.05
C GLY A 58 1.37 -1.48 24.48
N LYS A 59 1.57 -2.28 23.43
CA LYS A 59 0.55 -3.21 22.92
C LYS A 59 0.66 -4.57 23.60
N SER A 60 -0.42 -5.34 23.52
CA SER A 60 -0.50 -6.69 24.09
C SER A 60 -1.01 -7.71 23.09
N PHE A 61 -0.70 -8.98 23.32
CA PHE A 61 -1.09 -10.11 22.49
C PHE A 61 -1.44 -11.33 23.34
N ALA A 62 -2.55 -12.00 23.03
CA ALA A 62 -2.95 -13.23 23.73
C ALA A 62 -2.29 -14.46 23.09
N LEU A 63 -1.31 -15.04 23.79
CA LEU A 63 -0.67 -16.29 23.40
C LEU A 63 -1.56 -17.47 23.78
N LYS A 64 -1.93 -18.30 22.81
CA LYS A 64 -2.84 -19.44 23.01
C LYS A 64 -2.12 -20.75 22.76
N VAL A 65 -2.35 -21.72 23.63
CA VAL A 65 -1.90 -23.11 23.49
C VAL A 65 -3.03 -23.95 22.91
N TYR A 66 -2.72 -24.79 21.94
CA TYR A 66 -3.63 -25.79 21.38
C TYR A 66 -3.09 -27.20 21.62
N ASN A 67 -3.99 -28.18 21.50
CA ASN A 67 -3.72 -29.61 21.68
C ASN A 67 -3.30 -29.98 23.11
N ALA A 68 -3.54 -29.10 24.08
CA ALA A 68 -3.48 -29.43 25.50
C ALA A 68 -4.84 -29.98 25.96
N SER A 69 -4.81 -31.01 26.80
CA SER A 69 -5.99 -31.57 27.47
C SER A 69 -6.60 -30.57 28.45
N GLU A 70 -7.88 -30.74 28.80
CA GLU A 70 -8.59 -29.84 29.73
C GLU A 70 -7.98 -29.86 31.14
N ASN A 71 -7.35 -30.98 31.53
CA ASN A 71 -6.67 -31.14 32.80
C ASN A 71 -5.19 -30.72 32.76
N ALA A 72 -4.70 -30.23 31.63
CA ALA A 72 -3.34 -29.72 31.50
C ALA A 72 -3.16 -28.45 32.34
N LYS A 73 -2.07 -28.40 33.12
CA LYS A 73 -1.66 -27.15 33.77
C LYS A 73 -0.70 -26.42 32.83
N ILE A 74 -1.10 -25.23 32.38
CA ILE A 74 -0.29 -24.36 31.54
C ILE A 74 0.31 -23.25 32.41
N THR A 75 1.57 -22.93 32.19
CA THR A 75 2.24 -21.82 32.89
C THR A 75 3.11 -21.06 31.90
N PHE A 76 3.04 -19.74 31.97
CA PHE A 76 3.78 -18.82 31.12
C PHE A 76 4.90 -18.17 31.92
N LYS A 77 6.06 -17.98 31.30
CA LYS A 77 7.18 -17.27 31.89
C LYS A 77 7.91 -16.49 30.81
N SER A 78 8.13 -15.20 31.05
CA SER A 78 9.05 -14.40 30.23
C SER A 78 10.48 -14.55 30.73
N GLU A 79 11.44 -14.63 29.81
CA GLU A 79 12.87 -14.58 30.15
C GLU A 79 13.31 -13.17 30.58
N ASP A 80 12.72 -12.12 30.01
CA ASP A 80 12.97 -10.73 30.37
C ASP A 80 11.64 -9.95 30.45
N THR A 81 11.15 -9.77 31.68
CA THR A 81 9.90 -9.07 31.97
C THR A 81 9.97 -7.57 31.70
N GLU A 82 11.16 -6.98 31.68
CA GLU A 82 11.36 -5.57 31.35
C GLU A 82 11.12 -5.33 29.86
N VAL A 83 11.46 -6.31 29.00
CA VAL A 83 11.17 -6.27 27.56
C VAL A 83 9.71 -6.63 27.29
N ALA A 84 9.27 -7.80 27.75
CA ALA A 84 7.87 -8.22 27.62
C ALA A 84 7.44 -9.04 28.84
N SER A 85 6.30 -8.68 29.43
CA SER A 85 5.70 -9.44 30.53
C SER A 85 4.59 -10.36 29.99
N VAL A 86 4.27 -11.42 30.71
CA VAL A 86 3.16 -12.33 30.38
C VAL A 86 2.35 -12.62 31.64
N SER A 87 1.03 -12.49 31.57
CA SER A 87 0.11 -12.85 32.66
C SER A 87 -0.25 -14.33 32.66
N ASP A 88 -0.89 -14.78 33.74
CA ASP A 88 -1.27 -16.18 33.94
C ASP A 88 -2.24 -16.72 32.86
N ASP A 89 -2.99 -15.84 32.21
CA ASP A 89 -3.90 -16.17 31.10
C ASP A 89 -3.22 -16.21 29.72
N GLY A 90 -1.90 -15.96 29.67
CA GLY A 90 -1.12 -15.93 28.43
C GLY A 90 -1.12 -14.59 27.70
N THR A 91 -1.62 -13.50 28.30
CA THR A 91 -1.53 -12.18 27.70
C THR A 91 -0.12 -11.60 27.83
N ILE A 92 0.59 -11.48 26.70
CA ILE A 92 1.90 -10.84 26.60
C ILE A 92 1.71 -9.33 26.47
N THR A 93 2.44 -8.53 27.26
CA THR A 93 2.46 -7.06 27.19
C THR A 93 3.86 -6.56 26.87
N ALA A 94 3.99 -5.75 25.82
CA ALA A 94 5.24 -5.20 25.33
C ALA A 94 5.67 -3.96 26.12
N ASN A 95 6.72 -4.08 26.92
CA ASN A 95 7.10 -3.08 27.92
C ASN A 95 8.25 -2.18 27.44
N LYS A 96 9.30 -2.75 26.88
CA LYS A 96 10.51 -2.04 26.44
C LYS A 96 11.01 -2.57 25.10
N VAL A 97 11.55 -1.68 24.27
CA VAL A 97 12.17 -2.04 22.99
C VAL A 97 13.30 -3.04 23.24
N GLY A 98 13.28 -4.15 22.51
CA GLY A 98 14.19 -5.27 22.70
C GLY A 98 13.59 -6.58 22.18
N ALA A 99 14.28 -7.69 22.42
CA ALA A 99 13.79 -9.02 22.14
C ALA A 99 13.89 -9.90 23.39
N THR A 100 12.94 -10.79 23.59
CA THR A 100 12.91 -11.77 24.68
C THR A 100 12.15 -13.02 24.24
N VAL A 101 12.18 -14.07 25.04
CA VAL A 101 11.44 -15.32 24.79
C VAL A 101 10.43 -15.54 25.90
N VAL A 102 9.22 -15.91 25.52
CA VAL A 102 8.20 -16.42 26.43
C VAL A 102 8.20 -17.94 26.36
N THR A 103 8.51 -18.58 27.47
CA THR A 103 8.41 -20.03 27.64
C THR A 103 7.04 -20.40 28.19
N VAL A 104 6.37 -21.31 27.50
CA VAL A 104 5.11 -21.94 27.93
C VAL A 104 5.41 -23.36 28.36
N THR A 105 5.10 -23.70 29.60
CA THR A 105 5.24 -25.06 30.12
C THR A 105 3.86 -25.70 30.22
N ILE A 106 3.67 -26.80 29.49
CA ILE A 106 2.48 -27.64 29.57
C ILE A 106 2.81 -28.83 30.46
N LYS A 107 2.00 -29.05 31.50
CA LYS A 107 2.11 -30.20 32.41
C LYS A 107 0.87 -31.07 32.33
N GLU A 108 1.05 -32.31 31.90
CA GLU A 108 0.01 -33.34 31.86
C GLU A 108 0.49 -34.57 32.63
N GLY A 109 -0.13 -34.84 33.78
CA GLY A 109 0.36 -35.87 34.71
C GLY A 109 1.79 -35.58 35.18
N SER A 110 2.71 -36.49 34.86
CA SER A 110 4.15 -36.36 35.16
C SER A 110 4.93 -35.67 34.05
N ASP A 111 4.38 -35.59 32.84
CA ASP A 111 5.05 -35.05 31.68
C ASP A 111 5.07 -33.52 31.75
N ARG A 112 6.21 -32.95 31.37
CA ARG A 112 6.42 -31.50 31.27
C ARG A 112 7.04 -31.17 29.93
N THR A 113 6.32 -30.41 29.13
CA THR A 113 6.78 -30.03 27.79
C THR A 113 6.88 -28.51 27.70
N PRO A 114 8.10 -27.96 27.55
CA PRO A 114 8.28 -26.55 27.26
C PRO A 114 8.14 -26.29 25.75
N ILE A 115 7.43 -25.23 25.39
CA ILE A 115 7.41 -24.64 24.05
C ILE A 115 7.64 -23.14 24.18
N THR A 116 8.24 -22.51 23.17
CA THR A 116 8.67 -21.11 23.24
C THR A 116 7.97 -20.25 22.20
N CYS A 117 7.85 -18.96 22.51
CA CYS A 117 7.49 -17.90 21.59
C CYS A 117 8.53 -16.78 21.66
N ASP A 118 9.12 -16.44 20.51
CA ASP A 118 10.01 -15.29 20.40
C ASP A 118 9.19 -14.01 20.37
N VAL A 119 9.58 -13.01 21.17
CA VAL A 119 8.91 -11.72 21.28
C VAL A 119 9.88 -10.61 20.92
N THR A 120 9.56 -9.86 19.86
CA THR A 120 10.29 -8.64 19.49
C THR A 120 9.41 -7.43 19.77
N VAL A 121 9.95 -6.46 20.51
CA VAL A 121 9.29 -5.20 20.84
C VAL A 121 10.03 -4.06 20.17
N GLY A 122 9.30 -3.27 19.38
CA GLY A 122 9.81 -2.07 18.74
C GLY A 122 9.07 -0.80 19.17
N PRO A 123 9.63 0.37 18.87
CA PRO A 123 8.97 1.65 19.10
C PRO A 123 7.78 1.84 18.15
N ALA A 124 6.85 2.70 18.55
CA ALA A 124 5.79 3.19 17.66
C ALA A 124 6.39 4.09 16.56
N ALA A 125 5.75 4.10 15.39
CA ALA A 125 6.12 5.03 14.33
C ALA A 125 5.65 6.44 14.72
N ILE A 126 6.47 7.45 14.45
CA ILE A 126 6.17 8.88 14.66
C ILE A 126 6.02 9.65 13.35
N SER A 127 6.47 9.07 12.24
CA SER A 127 6.41 9.65 10.90
C SER A 127 6.24 8.54 9.88
N VAL A 128 5.49 8.83 8.82
CA VAL A 128 5.31 7.97 7.64
C VAL A 128 5.41 8.85 6.40
N LYS A 129 6.09 8.35 5.37
CA LYS A 129 6.18 8.99 4.05
C LYS A 129 6.17 7.92 2.97
N TRP A 130 5.58 8.20 1.82
CA TRP A 130 5.75 7.35 0.64
C TRP A 130 7.14 7.55 0.04
N THR A 131 7.71 6.51 -0.58
CA THR A 131 8.96 6.64 -1.36
C THR A 131 8.79 7.50 -2.61
N LYS A 132 7.55 7.62 -3.12
CA LYS A 132 7.17 8.49 -4.23
C LYS A 132 5.85 9.20 -3.88
N GLU A 133 5.79 10.50 -4.09
CA GLU A 133 4.55 11.29 -3.90
C GLU A 133 3.59 11.17 -5.09
N ARG A 134 4.11 10.73 -6.24
CA ARG A 134 3.37 10.51 -7.49
C ARG A 134 3.83 9.22 -8.15
N VAL A 135 2.88 8.46 -8.70
CA VAL A 135 3.16 7.28 -9.53
C VAL A 135 2.20 7.21 -10.72
N PHE A 136 2.73 6.76 -11.85
CA PHE A 136 1.95 6.45 -13.05
C PHE A 136 1.97 4.94 -13.26
N VAL A 137 0.80 4.32 -13.35
CA VAL A 137 0.66 2.87 -13.46
C VAL A 137 -0.15 2.54 -14.71
N GLY A 138 0.34 1.61 -15.50
CA GLY A 138 -0.39 1.08 -16.65
C GLY A 138 -1.64 0.31 -16.21
N LEU A 139 -2.74 0.43 -16.95
CA LEU A 139 -3.98 -0.30 -16.72
C LEU A 139 -3.72 -1.81 -16.67
N ASN A 140 -4.29 -2.49 -15.68
CA ASN A 140 -4.08 -3.92 -15.40
C ASN A 140 -2.65 -4.32 -15.00
N ASN A 141 -1.74 -3.36 -14.81
CA ASN A 141 -0.46 -3.61 -14.17
C ASN A 141 -0.55 -3.38 -12.66
N ASP A 142 0.47 -3.89 -11.98
CA ASP A 142 0.65 -3.71 -10.56
C ASP A 142 1.99 -3.02 -10.28
N ASP A 143 2.01 -2.21 -9.24
CA ASP A 143 3.23 -1.58 -8.72
C ASP A 143 3.31 -1.79 -7.21
N VAL A 144 4.51 -1.69 -6.63
CA VAL A 144 4.74 -1.79 -5.19
C VAL A 144 5.39 -0.51 -4.70
N LEU A 145 4.59 0.33 -4.05
CA LEU A 145 5.12 1.50 -3.36
C LEU A 145 5.47 1.13 -1.92
N LYS A 146 6.63 1.62 -1.48
CA LYS A 146 7.09 1.45 -0.11
C LYS A 146 6.81 2.73 0.68
N VAL A 147 6.62 2.55 1.97
CA VAL A 147 6.63 3.65 2.92
C VAL A 147 7.91 3.63 3.75
N ILE A 148 8.39 4.81 4.08
CA ILE A 148 9.47 5.04 5.02
C ILE A 148 8.82 5.50 6.32
N MET A 149 9.05 4.75 7.41
CA MET A 149 8.57 5.10 8.74
C MET A 149 9.74 5.44 9.65
N LYS A 150 9.57 6.44 10.52
CA LYS A 150 10.55 6.77 11.56
C LYS A 150 9.97 6.48 12.94
N PRO A 151 10.79 5.98 13.90
CA PRO A 151 12.17 5.53 13.69
C PRO A 151 12.21 4.27 12.79
N ASP A 152 13.34 4.03 12.09
CA ASP A 152 13.44 2.96 11.09
C ASP A 152 13.33 1.54 11.69
N ASN A 153 13.56 1.42 13.00
CA ASN A 153 13.41 0.18 13.75
C ASN A 153 12.00 0.00 14.35
N THR A 154 11.01 0.79 13.92
CA THR A 154 9.62 0.60 14.34
C THR A 154 9.12 -0.78 13.94
N THR A 155 8.32 -1.38 14.81
CA THR A 155 7.59 -2.63 14.57
C THR A 155 6.15 -2.40 14.16
N GLU A 156 5.76 -1.14 14.02
CA GLU A 156 4.46 -0.75 13.53
C GLU A 156 4.37 -0.99 12.01
N VAL A 157 3.17 -1.33 11.54
CA VAL A 157 2.88 -1.49 10.12
C VAL A 157 1.87 -0.42 9.70
N ALA A 158 2.17 0.31 8.63
CA ALA A 158 1.27 1.31 8.08
C ALA A 158 -0.01 0.66 7.55
N ARG A 159 -1.13 1.36 7.70
CA ARG A 159 -2.44 0.96 7.17
C ARG A 159 -2.69 1.68 5.86
N PHE A 160 -2.90 0.92 4.80
CA PHE A 160 -3.11 1.47 3.47
C PHE A 160 -4.59 1.58 3.14
N SER A 161 -4.98 2.66 2.46
CA SER A 161 -6.31 2.84 1.89
C SER A 161 -6.24 3.61 0.57
N SER A 162 -7.31 3.49 -0.22
CA SER A 162 -7.49 4.23 -1.47
C SER A 162 -8.72 5.13 -1.35
N TYR A 163 -8.62 6.35 -1.87
CA TYR A 163 -9.76 7.26 -1.99
C TYR A 163 -10.83 6.70 -2.93
N ASP A 164 -10.41 6.25 -4.11
CA ASP A 164 -11.26 5.57 -5.09
C ASP A 164 -10.59 4.26 -5.53
N SER A 165 -11.07 3.17 -4.93
CA SER A 165 -10.60 1.81 -5.20
C SER A 165 -11.07 1.22 -6.53
N SER A 166 -11.95 1.92 -7.27
CA SER A 166 -12.35 1.57 -8.63
C SER A 166 -11.34 2.05 -9.68
N ILE A 167 -10.59 3.11 -9.37
CA ILE A 167 -9.45 3.60 -10.17
C ILE A 167 -8.19 2.80 -9.83
N ALA A 168 -7.75 2.83 -8.57
CA ALA A 168 -6.61 2.06 -8.09
C ALA A 168 -6.84 1.53 -6.67
N ALA A 169 -6.55 0.26 -6.44
CA ALA A 169 -6.63 -0.37 -5.12
C ALA A 169 -5.24 -0.62 -4.53
N VAL A 170 -5.15 -0.72 -3.20
CA VAL A 170 -3.91 -1.03 -2.49
C VAL A 170 -4.14 -2.17 -1.50
N SER A 171 -3.22 -3.12 -1.44
CA SER A 171 -3.25 -4.24 -0.50
C SER A 171 -2.66 -3.85 0.86
N ALA A 172 -2.86 -4.70 1.88
CA ALA A 172 -2.23 -4.51 3.19
C ALA A 172 -0.69 -4.49 3.15
N GLY A 173 -0.08 -5.07 2.11
CA GLY A 173 1.37 -5.06 1.89
C GLY A 173 1.88 -3.92 1.01
N GLY A 174 1.03 -2.96 0.62
CA GLY A 174 1.41 -1.81 -0.21
C GLY A 174 1.46 -2.10 -1.73
N ARG A 175 0.93 -3.24 -2.17
CA ARG A 175 0.82 -3.57 -3.61
C ARG A 175 -0.38 -2.83 -4.21
N ILE A 176 -0.15 -2.09 -5.28
CA ILE A 176 -1.13 -1.28 -5.99
C ILE A 176 -1.62 -2.06 -7.21
N SER A 177 -2.93 -2.06 -7.43
CA SER A 177 -3.57 -2.64 -8.61
C SER A 177 -4.37 -1.58 -9.37
N ALA A 178 -3.96 -1.32 -10.62
CA ALA A 178 -4.58 -0.34 -11.50
C ALA A 178 -5.78 -0.94 -12.23
N LYS A 179 -6.97 -0.35 -12.04
CA LYS A 179 -8.25 -0.93 -12.47
C LYS A 179 -9.00 -0.11 -13.51
N LYS A 180 -8.95 1.22 -13.43
CA LYS A 180 -9.62 2.13 -14.36
C LYS A 180 -8.74 3.35 -14.61
N ILE A 181 -8.69 3.83 -15.85
CA ILE A 181 -8.03 5.10 -16.21
C ILE A 181 -8.59 6.24 -15.34
N GLY A 182 -7.69 7.06 -14.81
CA GLY A 182 -8.02 8.19 -13.94
C GLY A 182 -6.96 8.48 -12.90
N MET A 183 -7.27 9.40 -12.00
CA MET A 183 -6.42 9.78 -10.87
C MET A 183 -7.13 9.50 -9.54
N THR A 184 -6.42 8.91 -8.59
CA THR A 184 -6.88 8.70 -7.21
C THR A 184 -5.75 8.94 -6.21
N TYR A 185 -6.09 8.87 -4.93
CA TYR A 185 -5.14 9.04 -3.83
C TYR A 185 -5.01 7.75 -3.03
N LEU A 186 -3.77 7.39 -2.70
CA LEU A 186 -3.48 6.36 -1.71
C LEU A 186 -2.99 6.99 -0.42
N PHE A 187 -3.48 6.46 0.70
CA PHE A 187 -3.10 6.89 2.03
C PHE A 187 -2.33 5.79 2.74
N ALA A 188 -1.32 6.18 3.50
CA ALA A 188 -0.63 5.31 4.46
C ALA A 188 -0.73 5.94 5.85
N GLU A 189 -1.46 5.31 6.76
CA GLU A 189 -1.73 5.82 8.11
C GLU A 189 -0.97 5.04 9.18
N ILE A 190 -0.50 5.72 10.23
CA ILE A 190 0.16 5.16 11.42
C ILE A 190 -0.58 5.56 12.71
N ASP A 191 -0.17 4.97 13.84
CA ASP A 191 -0.74 5.13 15.18
C ASP A 191 -0.50 6.49 15.81
N ALA A 192 0.58 7.16 15.41
CA ALA A 192 0.88 8.51 15.88
C ALA A 192 -0.19 9.52 15.44
N SER A 193 -0.51 10.45 16.34
CA SER A 193 -1.45 11.55 16.09
C SER A 193 -0.73 12.89 15.92
N ASN A 194 -1.38 13.81 15.21
CA ASN A 194 -1.08 15.23 15.22
C ASN A 194 -1.62 15.89 16.50
N MET A 195 -1.27 17.17 16.70
CA MET A 195 -1.71 17.93 17.89
C MET A 195 -3.24 18.08 17.99
N ASP A 196 -3.93 18.01 16.85
CA ASP A 196 -5.40 18.06 16.75
C ASP A 196 -6.08 16.70 17.01
N GLY A 197 -5.31 15.65 17.31
CA GLY A 197 -5.79 14.29 17.52
C GLY A 197 -5.96 13.46 16.25
N SER A 198 -5.89 14.06 15.06
CA SER A 198 -5.94 13.35 13.79
C SER A 198 -4.76 12.40 13.65
N ARG A 199 -4.96 11.28 12.95
CA ARG A 199 -3.91 10.30 12.70
C ARG A 199 -2.90 10.85 11.71
N LYS A 200 -1.62 10.55 11.90
CA LYS A 200 -0.59 10.86 10.92
C LYS A 200 -0.74 9.94 9.72
N PHE A 201 -0.74 10.52 8.53
CA PHE A 201 -0.78 9.79 7.28
C PHE A 201 0.11 10.44 6.22
N ALA A 202 0.46 9.66 5.20
CA ALA A 202 1.10 10.11 3.97
C ALA A 202 0.17 9.88 2.78
N VAL A 203 0.26 10.76 1.78
CA VAL A 203 -0.55 10.67 0.55
C VAL A 203 0.36 10.40 -0.64
N CYS A 204 -0.09 9.53 -1.55
CA CYS A 204 0.50 9.33 -2.86
C CYS A 204 -0.57 9.53 -3.94
N ASN A 205 -0.24 10.29 -4.98
CA ASN A 205 -1.10 10.49 -6.13
C ASN A 205 -0.86 9.37 -7.13
N VAL A 206 -1.91 8.62 -7.46
CA VAL A 206 -1.86 7.50 -8.39
C VAL A 206 -2.61 7.86 -9.66
N PHE A 207 -1.92 7.76 -10.78
CA PHE A 207 -2.45 7.97 -12.11
C PHE A 207 -2.49 6.65 -12.85
N VAL A 208 -3.67 6.20 -13.22
CA VAL A 208 -3.85 5.01 -14.05
C VAL A 208 -4.05 5.45 -15.49
N THR A 209 -3.22 4.92 -16.39
CA THR A 209 -3.21 5.25 -17.82
C THR A 209 -2.81 4.01 -18.64
N SER A 210 -2.52 4.11 -19.93
CA SER A 210 -1.89 3.02 -20.67
C SER A 210 -0.44 2.79 -20.19
N SER A 211 0.07 1.56 -20.32
CA SER A 211 1.47 1.26 -19.95
C SER A 211 2.49 2.12 -20.70
N LYS A 212 2.16 2.54 -21.93
CA LYS A 212 3.01 3.40 -22.76
C LYS A 212 3.02 4.83 -22.22
N ASP A 213 1.84 5.38 -21.93
CA ASP A 213 1.71 6.76 -21.46
C ASP A 213 2.27 6.95 -20.05
N ALA A 214 2.27 5.91 -19.22
CA ALA A 214 2.85 5.96 -17.88
C ALA A 214 4.32 6.41 -17.90
N SER A 215 5.14 5.81 -18.76
CA SER A 215 6.56 6.18 -18.93
C SER A 215 6.73 7.60 -19.49
N GLN A 216 5.84 8.00 -20.40
CA GLN A 216 5.90 9.34 -21.01
C GLN A 216 5.51 10.44 -20.02
N LEU A 217 4.56 10.18 -19.14
CA LEU A 217 4.19 11.08 -18.06
C LEU A 217 5.33 11.21 -17.03
N GLU A 218 5.99 10.10 -16.66
CA GLU A 218 7.19 10.17 -15.83
C GLU A 218 8.26 11.09 -16.44
N GLU A 219 8.53 10.93 -17.73
CA GLU A 219 9.48 11.79 -18.46
C GLU A 219 9.01 13.26 -18.50
N TYR A 220 7.74 13.51 -18.80
CA TYR A 220 7.14 14.84 -18.80
C TYR A 220 7.39 15.55 -17.45
N PHE A 221 6.92 14.97 -16.35
CA PHE A 221 7.06 15.62 -15.04
C PHE A 221 8.52 15.80 -14.60
N SER A 222 9.47 15.00 -15.10
CA SER A 222 10.90 15.20 -14.85
C SER A 222 11.48 16.43 -15.56
N LYS A 223 10.92 16.82 -16.72
CA LYS A 223 11.36 17.98 -17.51
C LYS A 223 10.64 19.27 -17.15
N HIS A 224 9.46 19.17 -16.54
CA HIS A 224 8.60 20.30 -16.22
C HIS A 224 8.75 20.77 -14.76
N SER A 225 9.97 21.16 -14.39
CA SER A 225 10.30 21.63 -13.03
C SER A 225 9.55 22.91 -12.61
N GLU A 226 9.04 23.68 -13.57
CA GLU A 226 8.17 24.84 -13.33
C GLU A 226 6.88 24.47 -12.59
N LEU A 227 6.42 23.22 -12.68
CA LEU A 227 5.26 22.75 -11.92
C LEU A 227 5.50 22.78 -10.41
N ASN A 228 6.76 22.80 -9.96
CA ASN A 228 7.12 22.98 -8.56
C ASN A 228 6.90 24.42 -8.05
N ARG A 229 6.62 25.39 -8.94
CA ARG A 229 6.21 26.75 -8.57
C ARG A 229 4.71 26.87 -8.30
N ILE A 230 3.93 25.86 -8.66
CA ILE A 230 2.49 25.78 -8.41
C ILE A 230 2.29 25.09 -7.07
N SER A 231 1.31 25.54 -6.27
CA SER A 231 1.03 24.86 -5.01
C SER A 231 0.57 23.42 -5.27
N SER A 232 0.96 22.50 -4.39
CA SER A 232 0.57 21.10 -4.54
C SER A 232 -0.95 20.92 -4.54
N TYR A 233 -1.69 21.78 -3.84
CA TYR A 233 -3.15 21.76 -3.84
C TYR A 233 -3.72 22.09 -5.23
N GLU A 234 -3.32 23.22 -5.83
CA GLU A 234 -3.80 23.66 -7.14
C GLU A 234 -3.41 22.67 -8.23
N LEU A 235 -2.14 22.23 -8.24
CA LEU A 235 -1.67 21.27 -9.21
C LEU A 235 -2.43 19.94 -9.10
N ASN A 236 -2.60 19.39 -7.90
CA ASN A 236 -3.31 18.12 -7.73
C ASN A 236 -4.80 18.23 -8.06
N LYS A 237 -5.42 19.40 -7.81
CA LYS A 237 -6.80 19.67 -8.23
C LYS A 237 -6.90 19.65 -9.76
N ALA A 238 -6.08 20.42 -10.46
CA ALA A 238 -6.08 20.48 -11.92
C ALA A 238 -5.77 19.11 -12.57
N LEU A 239 -4.82 18.36 -12.01
CA LEU A 239 -4.54 17.00 -12.44
C LEU A 239 -5.75 16.08 -12.21
N GLY A 240 -6.44 16.21 -11.08
CA GLY A 240 -7.67 15.46 -10.81
C GLY A 240 -8.76 15.79 -11.83
N ASP A 241 -8.96 17.08 -12.12
CA ASP A 241 -9.93 17.56 -13.10
C ASP A 241 -9.62 17.02 -14.51
N PHE A 242 -8.36 17.05 -14.95
CA PHE A 242 -7.94 16.50 -16.24
C PHE A 242 -8.08 14.97 -16.34
N PHE A 243 -7.54 14.23 -15.36
CA PHE A 243 -7.50 12.77 -15.43
C PHE A 243 -8.86 12.11 -15.16
N ASN A 244 -9.74 12.76 -14.40
CA ASN A 244 -11.08 12.24 -14.09
C ASN A 244 -12.20 12.91 -14.90
N GLY A 245 -11.92 13.98 -15.64
CA GLY A 245 -12.88 14.74 -16.46
C GLY A 245 -13.26 14.09 -17.80
N GLY A 246 -12.63 12.97 -18.16
CA GLY A 246 -12.87 12.25 -19.42
C GLY A 246 -11.87 12.59 -20.54
N ASP A 247 -11.16 13.72 -20.44
CA ASP A 247 -10.13 14.13 -21.42
C ASP A 247 -8.97 13.14 -21.48
N ALA A 248 -8.52 12.64 -20.32
CA ALA A 248 -7.49 11.60 -20.28
C ALA A 248 -7.97 10.26 -20.86
N GLU A 249 -9.22 9.87 -20.61
CA GLU A 249 -9.78 8.63 -21.15
C GLU A 249 -9.93 8.72 -22.69
N ALA A 250 -10.37 9.87 -23.21
CA ALA A 250 -10.43 10.13 -24.64
C ALA A 250 -9.03 10.13 -25.29
N ALA A 251 -8.04 10.73 -24.64
CA ALA A 251 -6.66 10.77 -25.15
C ALA A 251 -5.97 9.39 -25.14
N VAL A 252 -6.31 8.51 -24.20
CA VAL A 252 -5.78 7.15 -24.10
C VAL A 252 -6.45 6.17 -25.09
N THR A 253 -7.72 6.42 -25.44
CA THR A 253 -8.50 5.55 -26.34
C THR A 253 -8.42 5.95 -27.82
N ALA A 254 -7.92 7.14 -28.12
CA ALA A 254 -7.60 7.53 -29.48
C ALA A 254 -6.45 6.65 -30.02
N ASP A 255 -6.77 5.76 -30.95
CA ASP A 255 -5.87 4.85 -31.69
C ASP A 255 -4.88 5.61 -32.61
N ASP A 256 -4.61 6.89 -32.32
CA ASP A 256 -3.79 7.74 -33.16
C ASP A 256 -2.32 7.59 -32.77
N ALA A 257 -1.57 7.05 -33.73
CA ALA A 257 -0.22 6.52 -33.63
C ALA A 257 0.88 7.57 -33.39
N THR A 258 0.63 8.62 -32.60
CA THR A 258 1.67 9.54 -32.16
C THR A 258 1.96 9.34 -30.68
N ASP A 259 3.22 9.04 -30.37
CA ASP A 259 3.76 8.68 -29.04
C ASP A 259 3.65 9.81 -27.97
N SER A 260 2.63 10.66 -27.97
CA SER A 260 2.53 11.77 -26.98
C SER A 260 1.14 12.40 -26.83
N ALA A 261 0.05 11.80 -27.34
CA ALA A 261 -1.28 12.45 -27.34
C ALA A 261 -1.74 12.88 -25.94
N LEU A 262 -1.67 11.99 -24.95
CA LEU A 262 -2.02 12.31 -23.55
C LEU A 262 -1.11 13.39 -22.96
N VAL A 263 0.20 13.30 -23.19
CA VAL A 263 1.17 14.28 -22.69
C VAL A 263 0.94 15.67 -23.29
N LYS A 264 0.65 15.75 -24.60
CA LYS A 264 0.30 17.01 -25.27
C LYS A 264 -0.99 17.60 -24.75
N ALA A 265 -2.02 16.77 -24.58
CA ALA A 265 -3.29 17.20 -24.01
C ALA A 265 -3.09 17.75 -22.59
N LEU A 266 -2.30 17.05 -21.77
CA LEU A 266 -1.95 17.50 -20.42
C LEU A 266 -1.16 18.82 -20.44
N ASP A 267 -0.13 18.95 -21.28
CA ASP A 267 0.68 20.17 -21.36
C ASP A 267 -0.16 21.38 -21.79
N ASN A 268 -1.02 21.22 -22.79
CA ASN A 268 -1.95 22.27 -23.22
C ASN A 268 -2.91 22.65 -22.09
N TYR A 269 -3.48 21.67 -21.41
CA TYR A 269 -4.40 21.90 -20.28
C TYR A 269 -3.71 22.68 -19.15
N LEU A 270 -2.51 22.26 -18.76
CA LEU A 270 -1.76 22.92 -17.69
C LEU A 270 -1.23 24.31 -18.12
N GLU A 271 -0.86 24.49 -19.39
CA GLU A 271 -0.51 25.81 -19.95
C GLU A 271 -1.71 26.75 -19.85
N ASP A 272 -2.91 26.30 -20.22
CA ASP A 272 -4.11 27.13 -20.15
C ASP A 272 -4.48 27.48 -18.70
N GLU A 273 -4.40 26.52 -17.78
CA GLU A 273 -4.75 26.69 -16.37
C GLU A 273 -3.74 27.57 -15.61
N PHE A 274 -2.44 27.39 -15.84
CA PHE A 274 -1.38 28.00 -15.02
C PHE A 274 -0.46 28.97 -15.75
N LYS A 275 -0.63 29.16 -17.06
CA LYS A 275 0.26 29.98 -17.90
C LYS A 275 1.72 29.55 -17.74
N LEU A 276 2.00 28.26 -17.94
CA LEU A 276 3.32 27.67 -17.70
C LEU A 276 4.43 28.40 -18.48
N SER A 277 4.15 28.89 -19.68
CA SER A 277 5.09 29.71 -20.46
C SER A 277 5.56 30.97 -19.73
N GLU A 278 4.67 31.65 -19.01
CA GLU A 278 5.03 32.82 -18.18
C GLU A 278 5.88 32.40 -16.97
N ILE A 279 5.55 31.28 -16.33
CA ILE A 279 6.32 30.74 -15.21
C ILE A 279 7.74 30.38 -15.68
N ARG A 280 7.87 29.68 -16.81
CA ARG A 280 9.15 29.33 -17.45
C ARG A 280 9.96 30.59 -17.77
N ALA A 281 9.33 31.63 -18.32
CA ALA A 281 10.01 32.90 -18.62
C ALA A 281 10.55 33.58 -17.35
N LYS A 282 9.78 33.59 -16.26
CA LYS A 282 10.21 34.12 -14.96
C LYS A 282 11.40 33.34 -14.38
N ILE A 283 11.32 32.02 -14.37
CA ILE A 283 12.43 31.15 -13.91
C ILE A 283 13.71 31.43 -14.71
N LYS A 284 13.59 31.54 -16.04
CA LYS A 284 14.73 31.84 -16.91
C LYS A 284 15.34 33.21 -16.59
N ALA A 285 14.51 34.25 -16.42
CA ALA A 285 14.98 35.59 -16.08
C ALA A 285 15.70 35.62 -14.71
N GLU A 286 15.19 34.90 -13.71
CA GLU A 286 15.85 34.73 -12.40
C GLU A 286 17.23 34.06 -12.53
N LEU A 287 17.32 32.99 -13.32
CA LEU A 287 18.57 32.26 -13.54
C LEU A 287 19.61 33.11 -14.30
N ASP A 288 19.17 33.86 -15.32
CA ASP A 288 20.02 34.78 -16.07
C ASP A 288 20.54 35.92 -15.17
N ALA A 289 19.70 36.44 -14.26
CA ALA A 289 20.09 37.46 -13.29
C ALA A 289 21.13 36.94 -12.27
N LEU A 290 20.93 35.73 -11.74
CA LEU A 290 21.89 35.06 -10.84
C LEU A 290 23.25 34.85 -11.51
N THR A 291 23.24 34.41 -12.77
CA THR A 291 24.46 34.20 -13.56
C THR A 291 25.23 35.51 -13.76
N LYS A 292 24.52 36.62 -14.04
CA LYS A 292 25.12 37.96 -14.14
C LYS A 292 25.70 38.44 -12.79
N SER A 293 24.99 38.22 -11.69
CA SER A 293 25.45 38.60 -10.34
C SER A 293 26.77 37.88 -9.98
N ASN A 294 26.83 36.57 -10.18
CA ASN A 294 28.02 35.76 -9.88
C ASN A 294 29.25 36.15 -10.74
N ASN A 295 29.03 36.56 -11.99
CA ASN A 295 30.10 37.05 -12.87
C ASN A 295 30.56 38.48 -12.51
N THR A 296 29.75 39.25 -11.78
CA THR A 296 30.11 40.62 -11.35
C THR A 296 30.92 40.58 -10.05
N GLU A 297 30.59 39.67 -9.12
CA GLU A 297 31.36 39.49 -7.88
C GLU A 297 32.76 38.90 -8.12
N THR A 298 32.90 37.95 -9.04
CA THR A 298 34.19 37.31 -9.38
C THR A 298 35.20 38.25 -10.07
N ASN A 299 34.73 39.31 -10.73
CA ASN A 299 35.58 40.33 -11.37
C ASN A 299 35.95 41.50 -10.44
N SER A 300 35.54 41.47 -9.16
CA SER A 300 35.76 42.56 -8.20
C SER A 300 36.89 42.32 -7.19
N VAL A 301 37.64 41.21 -7.29
CA VAL A 301 38.82 40.97 -6.44
C VAL A 301 39.96 41.91 -6.88
N PRO A 302 40.35 42.93 -6.09
CA PRO A 302 41.43 43.83 -6.47
C PRO A 302 42.75 43.04 -6.41
N ALA A 303 43.56 43.15 -7.47
CA ALA A 303 44.93 42.66 -7.45
C ALA A 303 45.69 43.38 -6.30
N ALA A 304 45.98 42.64 -5.23
CA ALA A 304 46.84 43.10 -4.17
C ALA A 304 48.24 43.34 -4.76
N LYS A 305 48.68 44.60 -4.72
CA LYS A 305 50.06 45.02 -4.97
C LYS A 305 50.91 44.82 -3.73
#